data_AF-A0A1C6UAY5-F1
#
_entry.id   AF-A0A1C6UAY5-F1
#
_cell.length_a   1.000
_cell.length_b   1.000
_cell.length_c   1.000
_cell.angle_alpha   90.00
_cell.angle_beta   90.00
_cell.angle_gamma   90.00
#
_symmetry.space_group_name_H-M   'P 1'
#
loop_
_entity.id
_entity.type
_entity.pdbx_description
1 polymer ?
#
loop_
_entity_poly.entity_id
_entity_poly.type
_entity_poly.pdbx_seq_one_letter_code
_entity_poly.pdbx_strand_id
1 'polypeptide(L)'
;MEVGFGAISALWESHEKSVRHRHESSGQERPCGTPYRSVAGGRLRPWQVRDRLFTPRGRHGVDAAEVRAFLDRVADDLAACYAEVAATHERADRIRDALREWQSEQARRALASIR
;
A
#
# COMPACT_ATOMS: atom_id res chain seq x y z
N MET A 1 -3.29 7.65 35.23
CA MET A 1 -3.74 8.02 33.87
C MET A 1 -3.01 7.10 32.89
N GLU A 2 -3.54 5.90 32.68
CA GLU A 2 -3.02 4.99 31.64
C GLU A 2 -3.52 5.48 30.29
N VAL A 3 -2.68 6.23 29.58
CA VAL A 3 -2.93 6.56 28.18
C VAL A 3 -2.70 5.29 27.36
N GLY A 4 -3.78 4.75 26.79
CA GLY A 4 -3.81 3.52 26.01
C GLY A 4 -2.90 3.54 24.78
N PHE A 5 -1.61 3.28 24.98
CA PHE A 5 -0.60 3.18 23.92
C PHE A 5 -0.61 1.81 23.24
N GLY A 6 -1.03 0.77 23.97
CA GLY A 6 -1.25 -0.58 23.43
C GLY A 6 -2.34 -0.62 22.35
N ALA A 7 -3.35 0.26 22.46
CA ALA A 7 -4.42 0.35 21.47
C ALA A 7 -3.94 0.91 20.13
N ILE A 8 -3.04 1.90 20.13
CA ILE A 8 -2.50 2.50 18.89
C ILE A 8 -1.51 1.57 18.20
N SER A 9 -0.67 0.87 18.97
CA SER A 9 0.26 -0.12 18.42
C SER A 9 -0.48 -1.33 17.83
N ALA A 10 -1.52 -1.83 18.51
CA ALA A 10 -2.37 -2.90 18.00
C ALA A 10 -3.16 -2.46 16.76
N LEU A 11 -3.59 -1.20 16.68
CA LEU A 11 -4.27 -0.65 15.51
C LEU A 11 -3.32 -0.55 14.31
N TRP A 12 -2.06 -0.13 14.53
CA TRP A 12 -1.04 -0.01 13.47
C TRP A 12 -0.61 -1.38 12.92
N GLU A 13 -0.41 -2.37 13.80
CA GLU A 13 0.01 -3.72 13.43
C GLU A 13 -1.15 -4.58 12.85
N SER A 14 -2.38 -4.32 13.29
CA SER A 14 -3.61 -4.85 12.68
C SER A 14 -3.85 -4.26 11.28
N HIS A 15 -3.49 -2.98 11.09
CA HIS A 15 -3.59 -2.33 9.79
C HIS A 15 -2.52 -2.83 8.80
N GLU A 16 -1.31 -3.19 9.26
CA GLU A 16 -0.28 -3.84 8.43
C GLU A 16 -0.63 -5.28 8.03
N LYS A 17 -1.23 -6.06 8.94
CA LYS A 17 -1.69 -7.44 8.64
C LYS A 17 -2.94 -7.46 7.75
N SER A 18 -3.80 -6.44 7.84
CA SER A 18 -5.00 -6.32 7.01
C SER A 18 -4.69 -6.04 5.53
N VAL A 19 -3.54 -5.43 5.22
CA VAL A 19 -3.12 -5.17 3.82
C VAL A 19 -2.51 -6.40 3.14
N ARG A 20 -2.15 -7.46 3.89
CA ARG A 20 -1.38 -8.60 3.36
C ARG A 20 -2.08 -9.95 3.31
N HIS A 21 -3.31 -10.08 3.81
CA HIS A 21 -4.06 -11.33 3.63
C HIS A 21 -5.54 -11.09 3.38
N ARG A 22 -5.94 -11.15 2.11
CA ARG A 22 -7.25 -11.67 1.78
C ARG A 22 -7.30 -12.32 0.39
N HIS A 23 -7.63 -13.61 0.44
CA HIS A 23 -8.24 -14.43 -0.60
C HIS A 23 -7.33 -15.14 -1.59
N GLU A 24 -6.88 -16.31 -1.12
CA GLU A 24 -6.94 -17.54 -1.91
C GLU A 24 -8.38 -17.84 -2.39
N SER A 25 -8.45 -18.34 -3.62
CA SER A 25 -9.30 -19.44 -4.07
C SER A 25 -10.33 -19.16 -5.16
N SER A 26 -10.29 -20.09 -6.12
CA SER A 26 -11.34 -20.64 -6.99
C SER A 26 -11.95 -19.75 -8.07
N GLY A 27 -11.57 -20.05 -9.31
CA GLY A 27 -12.50 -20.62 -10.29
C GLY A 27 -13.58 -19.70 -10.87
N GLN A 28 -13.43 -19.50 -12.18
CA GLN A 28 -14.49 -19.65 -13.18
C GLN A 28 -15.38 -18.42 -13.53
N GLU A 29 -15.31 -18.12 -14.84
CA GLU A 29 -16.31 -17.50 -15.74
C GLU A 29 -16.41 -15.97 -15.90
N ARG A 30 -16.41 -15.60 -17.19
CA ARG A 30 -16.47 -14.24 -17.74
C ARG A 30 -17.93 -13.87 -18.03
N PRO A 31 -18.30 -12.59 -17.86
CA PRO A 31 -19.06 -11.96 -18.94
C PRO A 31 -18.61 -10.52 -19.27
N CYS A 32 -18.91 -10.18 -20.53
CA CYS A 32 -18.70 -8.93 -21.23
C CYS A 32 -19.46 -7.74 -20.59
N GLY A 33 -18.82 -6.57 -20.56
CA GLY A 33 -19.53 -5.28 -20.60
C GLY A 33 -19.66 -4.47 -19.32
N THR A 34 -19.03 -4.85 -18.20
CA THR A 34 -19.06 -4.04 -16.97
C THR A 34 -18.15 -2.80 -17.12
N PRO A 35 -18.56 -1.58 -16.67
CA PRO A 35 -17.64 -0.44 -16.57
C PRO A 35 -16.39 -0.89 -15.80
N TYR A 36 -15.21 -0.37 -16.16
CA TYR A 36 -13.87 -0.77 -15.69
C TYR A 36 -13.72 -0.61 -14.16
N ARG A 37 -14.48 -1.40 -13.41
CA ARG A 37 -14.25 -1.72 -12.02
C ARG A 37 -13.45 -3.00 -12.11
N SER A 38 -12.13 -2.84 -12.08
CA SER A 38 -11.17 -3.92 -12.07
C SER A 38 -11.58 -4.98 -11.04
N VAL A 39 -12.15 -6.08 -11.54
CA VAL A 39 -12.45 -7.34 -10.83
C VAL A 39 -11.14 -8.10 -10.53
N ALA A 40 -10.03 -7.38 -10.32
CA ALA A 40 -8.71 -7.92 -10.03
C ALA A 40 -8.07 -7.17 -8.85
N GLY A 41 -8.70 -7.30 -7.68
CA GLY A 41 -8.04 -7.72 -6.45
C GLY A 41 -6.91 -6.90 -5.80
N GLY A 42 -6.56 -5.69 -6.26
CA GLY A 42 -5.52 -4.93 -5.55
C GLY A 42 -5.20 -3.55 -6.12
N ARG A 43 -4.45 -2.78 -5.32
CA ARG A 43 -3.80 -1.54 -5.73
C ARG A 43 -2.92 -1.79 -6.96
N LEU A 44 -3.17 -1.06 -8.04
CA LEU A 44 -2.42 -1.14 -9.29
C LEU A 44 -0.92 -0.95 -9.02
N ARG A 45 -0.07 -1.78 -9.62
CA ARG A 45 1.39 -1.67 -9.57
C ARG A 45 1.92 -1.00 -10.85
N PRO A 46 3.01 -0.22 -10.78
CA PRO A 46 3.58 0.45 -11.96
C PRO A 46 3.82 -0.49 -13.16
N TRP A 47 4.37 -1.69 -12.92
CA TRP A 47 4.60 -2.67 -14.00
C TRP A 47 3.31 -3.16 -14.66
N GLN A 48 2.21 -3.28 -13.91
CA GLN A 48 0.90 -3.66 -14.48
C GLN A 48 0.33 -2.57 -15.38
N VAL A 49 0.70 -1.30 -15.16
CA VAL A 49 0.34 -0.18 -16.03
C VAL A 49 1.14 -0.26 -17.33
N ARG A 50 2.46 -0.47 -17.24
CA ARG A 50 3.37 -0.59 -18.39
C ARG A 50 2.97 -1.74 -19.30
N ASP A 51 2.64 -2.90 -18.72
CA ASP A 51 2.32 -4.12 -19.46
C ASP A 51 0.85 -4.22 -19.88
N ARG A 52 0.04 -3.17 -19.63
CA ARG A 52 -1.37 -3.20 -20.00
C ARG A 52 -1.54 -3.25 -21.51
N LEU A 53 -2.24 -4.28 -21.98
CA LEU A 53 -2.65 -4.43 -23.37
C LEU A 53 -4.12 -4.07 -23.53
N PHE A 54 -4.44 -3.24 -24.52
CA PHE A 54 -5.81 -2.91 -24.88
C PHE A 54 -6.24 -3.70 -26.11
N THR A 55 -7.49 -4.13 -26.12
CA THR A 55 -8.08 -4.77 -27.31
C THR A 55 -8.28 -3.71 -28.40
N PRO A 56 -7.76 -3.92 -29.62
CA PRO A 56 -7.95 -2.98 -30.72
C PRO A 56 -9.44 -2.77 -31.02
N ARG A 57 -9.86 -1.50 -31.18
CA ARG A 57 -11.26 -1.11 -31.47
C ARG A 57 -11.36 -0.45 -32.86
N GLY A 58 -11.04 -1.20 -33.91
CA GLY A 58 -11.31 -0.82 -35.31
C GLY A 58 -10.79 0.57 -35.75
N ARG A 59 -11.45 1.17 -36.75
CA ARG A 59 -11.01 2.41 -37.45
C ARG A 59 -11.08 3.70 -36.62
N HIS A 60 -11.62 3.66 -35.40
CA HIS A 60 -11.80 4.84 -34.53
C HIS A 60 -11.14 4.66 -33.15
N GLY A 61 -10.06 3.88 -33.09
CA GLY A 61 -9.25 3.72 -31.87
C GLY A 61 -8.30 4.90 -31.65
N VAL A 62 -7.93 5.12 -30.38
CA VAL A 62 -6.82 6.01 -30.01
C VAL A 62 -5.51 5.40 -30.51
N ASP A 63 -4.54 6.24 -30.88
CA ASP A 63 -3.20 5.79 -31.28
C ASP A 63 -2.55 4.97 -30.15
N ALA A 64 -2.13 3.75 -30.48
CA ALA A 64 -1.50 2.84 -29.55
C ALA A 64 -0.17 3.39 -29.00
N ALA A 65 0.56 4.19 -29.80
CA ALA A 65 1.81 4.78 -29.38
C ALA A 65 1.58 5.88 -28.33
N GLU A 66 0.59 6.76 -28.57
CA GLU A 66 0.20 7.80 -27.61
C GLU A 66 -0.28 7.18 -26.29
N VAL A 67 -1.11 6.15 -26.36
CA VAL A 67 -1.58 5.41 -25.17
C VAL A 67 -0.41 4.81 -24.41
N ARG A 68 0.59 4.22 -25.10
CA ARG A 68 1.77 3.64 -24.44
C ARG A 68 2.58 4.71 -23.71
N ALA A 69 2.87 5.84 -24.37
CA ALA A 69 3.61 6.94 -23.76
C ALA A 69 2.89 7.53 -22.53
N PHE A 70 1.56 7.63 -22.59
CA PHE A 70 0.76 8.05 -21.44
C PHE A 70 0.85 7.04 -20.29
N LEU A 71 0.72 5.74 -20.58
CA LEU A 71 0.82 4.68 -19.57
C LEU A 71 2.21 4.63 -18.90
N ASP A 72 3.28 4.89 -19.64
CA ASP A 72 4.63 4.95 -19.08
C ASP A 72 4.74 6.08 -18.05
N ARG A 73 4.25 7.28 -18.39
CA ARG A 73 4.19 8.41 -17.44
C ARG A 73 3.35 8.07 -16.21
N VAL A 74 2.17 7.48 -16.40
CA VAL A 74 1.31 7.06 -15.27
C VAL A 74 2.00 6.03 -14.40
N ALA A 75 2.77 5.10 -14.97
CA ALA A 75 3.53 4.13 -14.21
C ALA A 75 4.62 4.79 -13.37
N ASP A 76 5.31 5.79 -13.93
CA ASP A 76 6.35 6.54 -13.23
C ASP A 76 5.77 7.39 -12.10
N ASP A 77 4.66 8.09 -12.33
CA ASP A 77 3.95 8.86 -11.30
C ASP A 77 3.47 7.94 -10.16
N LEU A 78 2.95 6.76 -10.50
CA LEU A 78 2.53 5.77 -9.52
C LEU A 78 3.70 5.22 -8.71
N ALA A 79 4.87 5.02 -9.34
CA ALA A 79 6.09 4.62 -8.65
C ALA A 79 6.55 5.71 -7.67
N ALA A 80 6.54 6.97 -8.08
CA ALA A 80 6.85 8.11 -7.22
C ALA A 80 5.88 8.21 -6.04
N CYS A 81 4.58 8.07 -6.26
CA CYS A 81 3.57 8.06 -5.20
C CYS A 81 3.83 6.96 -4.16
N TYR A 82 4.18 5.75 -4.60
CA TYR A 82 4.49 4.66 -3.67
C TYR A 82 5.79 4.88 -2.90
N ALA A 83 6.80 5.48 -3.53
CA ALA A 83 8.05 5.84 -2.85
C ALA A 83 7.79 6.86 -1.73
N GLU A 84 6.95 7.86 -1.96
CA GLU A 84 6.58 8.85 -0.93
C GLU A 84 5.80 8.23 0.24
N VAL A 85 4.90 7.29 -0.06
CA VAL A 85 4.19 6.53 0.98
C VAL A 85 5.18 5.70 1.81
N ALA A 86 6.11 4.99 1.16
CA ALA A 86 7.15 4.23 1.85
C ALA A 86 8.01 5.13 2.75
N ALA A 87 8.48 6.27 2.23
CA ALA A 87 9.25 7.24 3.01
C ALA A 87 8.46 7.80 4.21
N THR A 88 7.15 7.97 4.08
CA THR A 88 6.29 8.41 5.18
C THR A 88 6.17 7.34 6.27
N HIS A 89 6.01 6.07 5.88
CA HIS A 89 6.03 4.97 6.82
C HIS A 89 7.38 4.85 7.53
N GLU A 90 8.50 4.90 6.80
CA GLU A 90 9.84 4.87 7.39
C GLU A 90 10.08 6.01 8.41
N ARG A 91 9.56 7.21 8.13
CA ARG A 91 9.60 8.32 9.10
C ARG A 91 8.79 8.00 10.35
N ALA A 92 7.57 7.46 10.19
CA ALA A 92 6.72 7.08 11.30
C ALA A 92 7.36 5.96 12.14
N ASP A 93 8.00 4.99 11.49
CA ASP A 93 8.66 3.85 12.13
C ASP A 93 9.80 4.33 13.03
N ARG A 94 10.66 5.22 12.52
CA ARG A 94 11.73 5.83 13.31
C ARG A 94 11.22 6.59 14.54
N ILE A 95 10.09 7.30 14.41
CA ILE A 95 9.48 7.99 15.55
C ILE A 95 9.00 6.97 16.60
N ARG A 96 8.34 5.89 16.17
CA ARG A 96 7.87 4.84 17.09
C ARG A 96 9.03 4.13 17.78
N ASP A 97 10.12 3.86 17.08
CA ASP A 97 11.31 3.24 17.65
C ASP A 97 11.97 4.14 18.70
N ALA A 98 12.13 5.43 18.40
CA ALA A 98 12.66 6.40 19.37
C ALA A 98 11.80 6.49 20.64
N LEU A 99 10.48 6.48 20.47
CA LEU A 99 9.54 6.45 21.60
C LEU A 99 9.67 5.16 22.42
N ARG A 100 9.83 4.01 21.75
CA ARG A 100 9.98 2.71 22.42
C ARG A 100 11.26 2.62 23.23
N GLU A 101 12.36 3.15 22.71
CA GLU A 101 13.63 3.22 23.45
C GLU A 101 13.51 4.14 24.67
N TRP A 102 12.91 5.32 24.49
CA TRP A 102 12.67 6.24 25.59
C TRP A 102 11.78 5.62 26.68
N GLN A 103 10.68 4.96 26.31
CA GLN A 103 9.80 4.27 27.27
C GLN A 103 10.53 3.15 28.01
N SER A 104 11.38 2.40 27.31
CA SER A 104 12.18 1.33 27.91
C SER A 104 13.18 1.88 28.92
N GLU A 105 13.82 3.01 28.59
CA GLU A 105 14.71 3.72 29.52
C GLU A 105 13.97 4.26 30.74
N GLN A 106 12.78 4.84 30.57
CA GLN A 106 11.95 5.27 31.70
C GLN A 106 11.53 4.10 32.60
N ALA A 107 11.13 2.96 32.02
CA ALA A 107 10.77 1.78 32.78
C ALA A 107 11.96 1.24 33.59
N ARG A 108 13.16 1.19 32.99
CA ARG A 108 14.40 0.82 33.70
C ARG A 108 14.67 1.74 34.89
N ARG A 109 14.55 3.06 34.71
CA ARG A 109 14.74 4.04 35.79
C ARG A 109 13.70 3.91 36.89
N ALA A 110 12.43 3.72 36.54
CA ALA A 110 11.36 3.51 37.51
C ALA A 110 11.61 2.24 38.35
N LEU A 111 12.00 1.14 37.70
CA LEU A 111 12.35 -0.10 38.40
C LEU A 111 13.58 0.06 39.31
N ALA A 112 14.59 0.83 38.87
CA ALA A 112 15.76 1.12 39.70
C ALA A 112 15.43 2.00 40.92
N SER A 113 14.40 2.85 40.83
CA SER A 113 13.98 3.73 41.94
C SER A 113 13.16 3.04 43.03
N ILE A 114 12.68 1.81 42.77
CA ILE A 114 11.87 1.01 43.72
C ILE A 114 12.74 0.09 44.59
N ARG A 115 14.02 -0.09 44.23
CA ARG A 115 14.98 -0.94 44.94
C ARG A 115 15.81 -0.15 45.92
#